data_AF-A0A7W1GPV1-F1
#
_entry.id   AF-A0A7W1GPV1-F1
#
_cell.length_a   1.000
_cell.length_b   1.000
_cell.length_c   1.000
_cell.angle_alpha   90.00
_cell.angle_beta   90.00
_cell.angle_gamma   90.00
#
_symmetry.space_group_name_H-M   'P 1'
#
loop_
_entity.id
_entity.type
_entity.pdbx_description
1 polymer ?
#
loop_
_entity_poly.entity_id
_entity_poly.type
_entity_poly.pdbx_seq_one_letter_code
_entity_poly.pdbx_strand_id
1 'polypeptide(L)'
;LTDGAEILPYYFYMCDMIPFSEHWRVSVDKAQELQHAVMGYLPGFATPRIVCDVPFVGKRWVHQLAEYDRDFGISYWTKNYRTSIERDDLDALTRTYAYYDPIHTLPAQGQDWWHQHADADLAAAEQAARTSREAAVAQAAGPQ
;
A
#
# COMPACT_ATOMS: atom_id res chain seq x y z
N LEU A 1 3.19 -6.99 -31.46
CA LEU A 1 2.32 -7.27 -30.29
C LEU A 1 2.59 -6.31 -29.14
N THR A 2 3.72 -5.60 -29.11
CA THR A 2 3.82 -4.31 -28.44
C THR A 2 3.25 -3.21 -29.33
N ASP A 3 2.64 -2.19 -28.73
CA ASP A 3 2.41 -0.91 -29.41
C ASP A 3 3.77 -0.29 -29.79
N GLY A 4 3.77 0.72 -30.66
CA GLY A 4 5.00 1.32 -31.19
C GLY A 4 5.91 1.98 -30.12
N ALA A 5 5.49 2.01 -28.86
CA ALA A 5 6.26 2.57 -27.75
C ALA A 5 7.16 1.55 -27.05
N GLU A 6 6.99 0.24 -27.30
CA GLU A 6 7.78 -0.85 -26.68
C GLU A 6 7.76 -0.84 -25.13
N ILE A 7 6.71 -0.26 -24.53
CA ILE A 7 6.52 -0.22 -23.08
C ILE A 7 5.48 -1.26 -22.69
N LEU A 8 5.84 -2.14 -21.75
CA LEU A 8 4.90 -3.11 -21.18
C LEU A 8 4.38 -2.57 -19.84
N PRO A 9 3.08 -2.24 -19.72
CA PRO A 9 2.48 -1.91 -18.44
C PRO A 9 2.62 -3.11 -17.49
N TYR A 10 3.33 -2.93 -16.38
CA TYR A 10 3.62 -4.03 -15.46
C TYR A 10 2.81 -3.90 -14.17
N TYR A 11 3.04 -2.83 -13.42
CA TYR A 11 2.34 -2.57 -12.17
C TYR A 11 1.84 -1.14 -12.05
N PHE A 12 0.63 -1.00 -11.50
CA PHE A 12 0.22 0.20 -10.79
C PHE A 12 0.36 -0.06 -9.30
N TYR A 13 1.18 0.75 -8.63
CA TYR A 13 1.35 0.66 -7.19
C TYR A 13 0.27 1.51 -6.51
N MET A 14 -0.34 0.94 -5.48
CA MET A 14 -0.98 1.75 -4.45
C MET A 14 0.09 2.62 -3.79
N CYS A 15 -0.26 3.85 -3.43
CA CYS A 15 0.67 4.75 -2.76
C CYS A 15 0.99 4.22 -1.35
N ASP A 16 2.28 4.14 -1.03
CA ASP A 16 2.78 3.62 0.24
C ASP A 16 2.28 4.42 1.45
N MET A 17 2.23 3.75 2.61
CA MET A 17 1.92 4.35 3.91
C MET A 17 3.11 5.16 4.43
N ILE A 18 3.40 6.29 3.77
CA ILE A 18 4.41 7.24 4.23
C ILE A 18 3.74 8.47 4.87
N PRO A 19 4.42 9.15 5.81
CA PRO A 19 3.88 10.36 6.43
C PRO A 19 3.45 11.40 5.38
N PHE A 20 2.31 12.06 5.64
CA PHE A 20 1.77 13.16 4.83
C PHE A 20 1.37 12.81 3.37
N SER A 21 1.32 11.53 2.98
CA SER A 21 0.88 11.11 1.63
C SER A 21 -0.58 10.66 1.54
N GLU A 22 -1.33 10.61 2.64
CA GLU A 22 -2.65 9.96 2.68
C GLU A 22 -3.62 10.45 1.60
N HIS A 23 -3.60 11.74 1.28
CA HIS A 23 -4.46 12.34 0.26
C HIS A 23 -4.19 11.85 -1.19
N TRP A 24 -3.05 11.21 -1.44
CA TRP A 24 -2.74 10.55 -2.73
C TRP A 24 -3.13 9.07 -2.74
N ARG A 25 -3.44 8.51 -1.58
CA ARG A 25 -3.72 7.08 -1.43
C ARG A 25 -5.18 6.80 -1.78
N VAL A 26 -5.44 5.57 -2.18
CA VAL A 26 -6.78 5.02 -2.40
C VAL A 26 -6.98 3.81 -1.50
N SER A 27 -8.22 3.48 -1.17
CA SER A 27 -8.53 2.25 -0.43
C SER A 27 -8.26 1.00 -1.27
N VAL A 28 -8.03 -0.13 -0.61
CA VAL A 28 -7.91 -1.43 -1.29
C VAL A 28 -9.17 -1.75 -2.10
N ASP A 29 -10.37 -1.46 -1.56
CA ASP A 29 -11.64 -1.60 -2.29
C ASP A 29 -11.65 -0.80 -3.60
N LYS A 30 -11.24 0.47 -3.55
CA LYS A 30 -11.19 1.30 -4.75
C LYS A 30 -10.18 0.77 -5.76
N ALA A 31 -9.03 0.28 -5.28
CA ALA A 31 -8.03 -0.36 -6.13
C ALA A 31 -8.57 -1.65 -6.80
N GLN A 32 -9.34 -2.46 -6.08
CA GLN A 32 -10.01 -3.64 -6.63
C GLN A 32 -11.05 -3.26 -7.69
N GLU A 33 -11.85 -2.22 -7.46
CA GLU A 33 -12.81 -1.68 -8.44
C GLU A 33 -12.08 -1.23 -9.72
N LEU A 34 -10.99 -0.47 -9.59
CA LEU A 34 -10.20 0.01 -10.72
C LEU A 34 -9.61 -1.14 -11.54
N GLN A 35 -9.07 -2.18 -10.89
CA GLN A 35 -8.56 -3.35 -11.60
C GLN A 35 -9.67 -4.03 -12.42
N HIS A 36 -10.86 -4.22 -11.84
CA HIS A 36 -12.01 -4.79 -12.56
C HIS A 36 -12.44 -3.90 -13.73
N ALA A 37 -12.45 -2.59 -13.56
CA ALA A 37 -12.84 -1.65 -14.59
C ALA A 37 -11.92 -1.64 -15.81
N VAL A 38 -10.64 -2.02 -15.65
CA VAL A 38 -9.67 -2.12 -16.75
C VAL A 38 -9.68 -3.50 -17.41
N MET A 39 -10.04 -4.55 -16.66
CA MET A 39 -10.07 -5.92 -17.17
C MET A 39 -11.07 -6.07 -18.34
N GLY A 40 -10.63 -6.74 -19.41
CA GLY A 40 -11.44 -6.98 -20.61
C GLY A 40 -11.36 -5.89 -21.68
N TYR A 41 -10.90 -4.68 -21.33
CA TYR A 41 -10.70 -3.60 -22.30
C TYR A 41 -9.33 -3.66 -22.99
N LEU A 42 -8.35 -4.32 -22.38
CA LEU A 42 -6.99 -4.47 -22.89
C LEU A 42 -6.68 -5.96 -23.12
N PRO A 43 -5.79 -6.28 -24.09
CA PRO A 43 -5.20 -7.62 -24.17
C PRO A 43 -4.57 -8.01 -22.84
N GLY A 44 -4.59 -9.31 -22.50
CA GLY A 44 -4.11 -9.78 -21.19
C GLY A 44 -2.65 -9.39 -20.89
N PHE A 45 -1.78 -9.39 -21.89
CA PHE A 45 -0.38 -8.97 -21.73
C PHE A 45 -0.22 -7.45 -21.50
N ALA A 46 -1.17 -6.64 -21.95
CA ALA A 46 -1.17 -5.18 -21.80
C ALA A 46 -2.00 -4.73 -20.60
N THR A 47 -2.65 -5.65 -19.89
CA THR A 47 -3.46 -5.34 -18.71
C THR A 47 -2.54 -5.24 -17.48
N PRO A 48 -2.27 -4.03 -16.96
CA PRO A 48 -1.43 -3.89 -15.77
C PRO A 48 -2.11 -4.48 -14.54
N ARG A 49 -1.30 -4.85 -13.57
CA ARG A 49 -1.77 -5.33 -12.26
C ARG A 49 -1.70 -4.20 -11.25
N ILE A 50 -2.77 -3.99 -10.50
CA ILE A 50 -2.76 -3.10 -9.34
C ILE A 50 -2.24 -3.89 -8.14
N VAL A 51 -1.20 -3.37 -7.49
CA VAL A 51 -0.52 -4.03 -6.37
C VAL A 51 -0.42 -3.15 -5.14
N CYS A 52 -0.51 -3.78 -3.99
CA CYS A 52 -0.19 -3.22 -2.69
C CYS A 52 1.19 -3.74 -2.26
N ASP A 53 2.10 -2.86 -1.86
CA ASP A 53 3.34 -3.26 -1.19
C ASP A 53 3.09 -3.35 0.31
N VAL A 54 2.80 -4.56 0.79
CA VAL A 54 2.37 -4.78 2.16
C VAL A 54 3.60 -4.87 3.07
N PRO A 55 3.68 -4.11 4.17
CA PRO A 55 4.79 -4.18 5.10
C PRO A 55 5.12 -5.62 5.51
N PHE A 56 6.41 -5.98 5.41
CA PHE A 56 6.96 -7.32 5.71
C PHE A 56 6.50 -8.48 4.82
N VAL A 57 5.48 -8.32 3.97
CA VAL A 57 4.96 -9.35 3.06
C VAL A 57 5.44 -9.12 1.62
N GLY A 58 5.58 -7.85 1.23
CA GLY A 58 5.95 -7.41 -0.11
C GLY A 58 4.74 -7.21 -1.03
N LYS A 59 5.02 -7.19 -2.33
CA LYS A 59 4.08 -6.85 -3.39
C LYS A 59 3.03 -7.95 -3.56
N ARG A 60 1.76 -7.59 -3.43
CA ARG A 60 0.59 -8.48 -3.61
C ARG A 60 -0.44 -7.82 -4.49
N TRP A 61 -1.16 -8.61 -5.27
CA TRP A 61 -2.29 -8.06 -6.04
C TRP A 61 -3.38 -7.69 -5.06
N VAL A 62 -4.12 -6.63 -5.38
CA VAL A 62 -5.13 -6.08 -4.46
C VAL A 62 -6.24 -7.07 -4.08
N HIS A 63 -6.43 -8.16 -4.84
CA HIS A 63 -7.40 -9.24 -4.55
C HIS A 63 -6.84 -10.40 -3.71
N GLN A 64 -5.55 -10.39 -3.35
CA GLN A 64 -4.90 -11.50 -2.61
C GLN A 64 -4.85 -11.28 -1.09
N LEU A 65 -5.69 -10.38 -0.58
CA LEU A 65 -5.85 -10.21 0.86
C LEU A 65 -6.56 -11.42 1.48
N ALA A 66 -6.27 -11.69 2.75
CA ALA A 66 -6.89 -12.77 3.51
C ALA A 66 -8.24 -12.32 4.11
N GLU A 67 -8.27 -11.12 4.70
CA GLU A 67 -9.45 -10.54 5.35
C GLU A 67 -9.46 -9.03 5.18
N TYR A 68 -10.64 -8.42 5.25
CA TYR A 68 -10.80 -6.98 5.08
C TYR A 68 -11.93 -6.44 5.94
N ASP A 69 -11.55 -5.63 6.94
CA ASP A 69 -12.46 -4.81 7.71
C ASP A 69 -12.63 -3.44 7.03
N ARG A 70 -13.78 -3.24 6.39
CA ARG A 70 -14.08 -2.00 5.65
C ARG A 70 -14.54 -0.86 6.55
N ASP A 71 -14.97 -1.17 7.77
CA ASP A 71 -15.46 -0.14 8.70
C ASP A 71 -14.28 0.62 9.30
N PHE A 72 -13.18 -0.08 9.60
CA PHE A 72 -11.94 0.51 10.09
C PHE A 72 -10.86 0.68 9.02
N GLY A 73 -11.08 0.15 7.81
CA GLY A 73 -10.14 0.25 6.70
C GLY A 73 -8.90 -0.60 6.86
N ILE A 74 -9.02 -1.78 7.47
CA ILE A 74 -7.89 -2.65 7.78
C ILE A 74 -7.95 -3.89 6.89
N SER A 75 -6.99 -4.02 5.99
CA SER A 75 -6.80 -5.22 5.18
C SER A 75 -5.69 -6.09 5.77
N TYR A 76 -5.93 -7.40 5.85
CA TYR A 76 -5.02 -8.38 6.42
C TYR A 76 -4.47 -9.28 5.33
N TRP A 77 -3.15 -9.51 5.38
CA TRP A 77 -2.40 -10.21 4.35
C TRP A 77 -1.54 -11.28 4.97
N THR A 78 -1.36 -12.40 4.27
CA THR A 78 -0.50 -13.51 4.72
C THR A 78 0.64 -13.75 3.73
N LYS A 79 1.66 -14.47 4.20
CA LYS A 79 2.75 -14.96 3.36
C LYS A 79 2.43 -16.35 2.82
N ASN A 80 2.84 -16.60 1.59
CA ASN A 80 2.83 -17.92 0.96
C ASN A 80 4.23 -18.55 0.90
N TYR A 81 5.23 -17.94 1.52
CA TYR A 81 6.60 -18.43 1.59
C TYR A 81 7.26 -18.04 2.91
N ARG A 82 8.32 -18.76 3.28
CA ARG A 82 9.21 -18.43 4.40
C ARG A 82 10.50 -17.81 3.90
N THR A 83 11.00 -16.81 4.60
CA THR A 83 12.37 -16.32 4.42
C THR A 83 13.35 -17.19 5.22
N SER A 84 14.66 -17.01 4.99
CA SER A 84 15.71 -17.76 5.70
C SER A 84 15.66 -17.58 7.22
N ILE A 85 15.17 -16.42 7.69
CA ILE A 85 15.01 -16.09 9.12
C ILE A 85 13.71 -16.63 9.74
N GLU A 86 12.77 -17.12 8.94
CA GLU A 86 11.46 -17.64 9.38
C GLU A 86 11.40 -19.18 9.35
N ARG A 87 12.55 -19.85 9.23
CA ARG A 87 12.62 -21.31 9.06
C ARG A 87 11.89 -22.07 10.17
N ASP A 88 12.08 -21.62 11.40
CA ASP A 88 11.57 -22.27 12.61
C ASP A 88 10.28 -21.60 13.14
N ASP A 89 9.78 -20.56 12.45
CA ASP A 89 8.52 -19.90 12.80
C ASP A 89 7.35 -20.69 12.20
N LEU A 90 6.67 -21.43 13.08
CA LEU A 90 5.53 -22.28 12.72
C LEU A 90 4.35 -21.46 12.17
N ASP A 91 4.20 -20.22 12.65
CA ASP A 91 3.09 -19.33 12.30
C ASP A 91 3.44 -18.37 11.15
N ALA A 92 4.63 -18.48 10.54
CA ALA A 92 5.07 -17.56 9.50
C ALA A 92 4.12 -17.43 8.30
N LEU A 93 3.36 -18.49 7.98
CA LEU A 93 2.42 -18.52 6.85
C LEU A 93 1.00 -18.13 7.25
N THR A 94 0.65 -18.21 8.53
CA THR A 94 -0.68 -17.87 9.06
C THR A 94 -0.72 -16.48 9.67
N ARG A 95 0.44 -15.90 10.00
CA ARG A 95 0.54 -14.53 10.51
C ARG A 95 -0.05 -13.54 9.51
N THR A 96 -0.96 -12.71 10.02
CA THR A 96 -1.58 -11.61 9.30
C THR A 96 -0.78 -10.32 9.46
N TYR A 97 -0.62 -9.60 8.37
CA TYR A 97 0.02 -8.29 8.32
C TYR A 97 -1.02 -7.27 7.87
N ALA A 98 -1.18 -6.19 8.63
CA ALA A 98 -2.18 -5.16 8.35
C ALA A 98 -1.67 -4.13 7.34
N TYR A 99 -2.58 -3.64 6.51
CA TYR A 99 -2.42 -2.45 5.68
C TYR A 99 -3.68 -1.59 5.83
N TYR A 100 -3.49 -0.27 5.97
CA TYR A 100 -4.54 0.67 6.38
C TYR A 100 -4.97 1.56 5.22
N ASP A 101 -6.27 1.62 4.96
CA ASP A 101 -6.86 2.53 3.99
C ASP A 101 -6.81 4.00 4.46
N PRO A 102 -6.96 4.97 3.55
CA PRO A 102 -7.05 6.39 3.92
C PRO A 102 -8.28 6.65 4.78
N ILE A 103 -8.12 7.37 5.90
CA ILE A 103 -9.18 7.58 6.89
C ILE A 103 -10.40 8.26 6.26
N HIS A 104 -10.17 9.23 5.36
CA HIS A 104 -11.27 9.94 4.67
C HIS A 104 -12.16 9.06 3.78
N THR A 105 -11.75 7.82 3.49
CA THR A 105 -12.53 6.86 2.69
C THR A 105 -13.45 5.97 3.54
N LEU A 106 -13.29 6.01 4.87
CA LEU A 106 -14.01 5.14 5.79
C LEU A 106 -15.43 5.66 6.09
N PRO A 107 -16.35 4.80 6.56
CA PRO A 107 -17.59 5.25 7.17
C PRO A 107 -17.35 6.19 8.35
N ALA A 108 -18.35 7.01 8.70
CA ALA A 108 -18.24 8.00 9.79
C ALA A 108 -17.76 7.38 11.11
N GLN A 109 -18.27 6.19 11.46
CA GLN A 109 -17.84 5.45 12.64
C GLN A 109 -16.33 5.15 12.65
N GLY A 110 -15.77 4.74 11.51
CA GLY A 110 -14.35 4.46 11.36
C GLY A 110 -13.52 5.74 11.49
N GLN A 111 -13.95 6.82 10.83
CA GLN A 111 -13.30 8.12 10.92
C GLN A 111 -13.24 8.62 12.37
N ASP A 112 -14.38 8.60 13.07
CA ASP A 112 -14.50 9.02 14.46
C ASP A 112 -13.60 8.20 15.38
N TRP A 113 -13.53 6.88 15.15
CA TRP A 113 -12.67 5.99 15.92
C TRP A 113 -11.20 6.36 15.76
N TRP A 114 -10.72 6.52 14.52
CA TRP A 114 -9.32 6.90 14.27
C TRP A 114 -8.98 8.27 14.84
N HIS A 115 -9.89 9.26 14.73
CA HIS A 115 -9.69 10.59 15.32
C HIS A 115 -9.52 10.56 16.83
N GLN A 116 -10.20 9.65 17.53
CA GLN A 116 -10.10 9.51 18.99
C GLN A 116 -8.81 8.79 19.44
N HIS A 117 -8.11 8.10 18.53
CA HIS A 117 -6.97 7.24 18.87
C HIS A 117 -5.64 7.66 18.21
N ALA A 118 -5.59 8.81 17.51
CA ALA A 118 -4.45 9.24 16.69
C ALA A 118 -3.31 9.97 17.46
N ASP A 119 -3.51 10.35 18.72
CA ASP A 119 -2.67 11.38 19.38
C ASP A 119 -1.23 10.95 19.74
N ALA A 120 -0.90 9.66 19.77
CA ALA A 120 0.39 9.22 20.32
C ALA A 120 1.60 9.36 19.38
N ASP A 121 1.40 9.34 18.05
CA ASP A 121 2.49 9.14 17.07
C ASP A 121 2.77 10.31 16.11
N LEU A 122 1.94 11.37 16.13
CA LEU A 122 2.01 12.44 15.14
C LEU A 122 3.31 13.25 15.21
N ALA A 123 3.78 13.57 16.42
CA ALA A 123 5.00 14.36 16.63
C ALA A 123 6.27 13.66 16.13
N ALA A 124 6.34 12.33 16.29
CA ALA A 124 7.45 11.54 15.77
C ALA A 124 7.43 11.49 14.23
N ALA A 125 6.24 11.36 13.63
CA ALA A 125 6.06 11.36 12.18
C ALA A 125 6.43 12.72 11.55
N GLU A 126 6.04 13.84 12.18
CA GLU A 126 6.42 15.20 11.76
C GLU A 126 7.95 15.40 11.76
N GLN A 127 8.62 14.95 12.83
CA GLN A 127 10.08 15.03 12.92
C GLN A 127 10.74 14.21 11.80
N ALA A 128 10.28 12.98 11.57
CA ALA A 128 10.82 12.10 10.53
C ALA A 128 10.62 12.70 9.13
N ALA A 129 9.45 13.27 8.84
CA ALA A 129 9.18 13.92 7.57
C ALA A 129 10.03 15.18 7.35
N ARG A 130 10.24 15.99 8.40
CA ARG A 130 11.15 17.15 8.33
C ARG A 130 12.57 16.72 8.00
N THR A 131 13.10 15.73 8.70
CA THR A 131 14.45 15.20 8.44
C THR A 131 14.57 14.61 7.04
N SER A 132 13.54 13.90 6.55
CA SER A 132 13.50 13.38 5.17
C SER A 132 13.53 14.51 4.13
N ARG A 133 12.75 15.58 4.34
CA ARG A 133 12.72 16.75 3.46
C ARG A 133 14.07 17.46 3.41
N GLU A 134 14.71 17.66 4.56
CA GLU A 134 16.06 18.26 4.65
C GLU A 134 17.08 17.42 3.90
N ALA A 135 17.05 16.08 4.06
CA ALA A 135 17.93 15.17 3.33
C ALA A 135 17.71 15.21 1.80
N ALA A 136 16.45 15.26 1.35
CA ALA A 136 16.13 15.36 -0.07
C ALA A 136 16.61 16.68 -0.68
N VAL A 137 16.45 17.80 0.04
CA VAL A 137 16.96 19.12 -0.38
C VAL A 137 18.49 19.10 -0.46
N ALA A 138 19.17 18.50 0.52
CA ALA A 138 20.63 18.37 0.52
C ALA A 138 21.14 17.50 -0.64
N GLN A 139 20.45 16.40 -0.97
CA GLN A 139 20.78 15.56 -2.14
C GLN A 139 20.56 16.29 -3.47
N ALA A 140 19.49 17.08 -3.58
CA ALA A 140 19.20 17.86 -4.78
C ALA A 140 20.21 19.01 -5.02
N ALA A 141 20.91 19.46 -3.98
CA ALA A 141 21.90 20.53 -4.08
C ALA A 141 23.21 20.10 -4.78
N GLY A 142 23.50 18.80 -4.89
CA GLY A 142 24.69 18.25 -5.54
C GLY A 142 26.04 18.64 -4.88
N PRO A 143 27.12 17.85 -5.05
CA PRO A 143 28.44 18.29 -4.63
C PRO A 143 28.94 19.41 -5.55
N GLN A 144 29.45 20.51 -4.96
CA GLN A 144 30.18 21.56 -5.68
C GLN A 144 31.50 21.06 -6.25
#